data_AF-A0A954YXD2-F1
#
_entry.id   AF-A0A954YXD2-F1
#
_cell.length_a   1.000
_cell.length_b   1.000
_cell.length_c   1.000
_cell.angle_alpha   90.00
_cell.angle_beta   90.00
_cell.angle_gamma   90.00
#
_symmetry.space_group_name_H-M   'P 1'
#
loop_
_entity.id
_entity.type
_entity.pdbx_description
1 polymer ?
#
loop_
_entity_poly.entity_id
_entity_poly.type
_entity_poly.pdbx_seq_one_letter_code
_entity_poly.pdbx_strand_id
1 'polypeptide(L)'
;MRRMILLFLPFCLTVGARAAGPTIAEQLDAGLTIRLEEMPIVDAFKQLAASAEINIAVSDEAIKALPYGDRTKITIVLSDATVRMGLDAISNQLALTYDVSGESVVVQPMPALRRIGRTASWNEIDTLTQLHASDWSDTDAVKQHLSDRLRFRGIDGDFETNWKKLQSAINPKREGPIDAALTEGCDACGWTWYPEGEQVVVLPLKEQVARQLERVISIKHYGEALASILQDLSRLAGVPIEMKGSAASTLPLEVKESFTLVADGVSVREAIAQITLAADLEYVIRDDKVILVRSDRVGPPTERRRWNNAIVGAVRVPSQDGGFTYDWFIRESDLTPEENAKRELQVKEAIEAMKKDLAKVTLPEEN
;
A
#
# COMPACT_ATOMS: atom_id res chain seq x y z
N MET A 1 72.99 -30.07 7.74
CA MET A 1 71.70 -29.43 8.10
C MET A 1 71.75 -27.98 7.68
N ARG A 2 71.01 -27.58 6.62
CA ARG A 2 70.95 -26.20 6.11
C ARG A 2 69.84 -25.44 6.87
N ARG A 3 70.17 -24.29 7.46
CA ARG A 3 69.19 -23.35 8.05
C ARG A 3 68.95 -22.20 7.07
N MET A 4 67.71 -22.05 6.65
CA MET A 4 67.19 -20.99 5.79
C MET A 4 66.65 -19.87 6.69
N ILE A 5 67.22 -18.67 6.59
CA ILE A 5 66.77 -17.47 7.33
C ILE A 5 65.85 -16.70 6.39
N LEU A 6 64.56 -16.60 6.75
CA LEU A 6 63.55 -15.83 6.04
C LEU A 6 63.56 -14.39 6.58
N LEU A 7 63.86 -13.42 5.71
CA LEU A 7 63.76 -11.99 6.01
C LEU A 7 62.31 -11.53 5.79
N PHE A 8 61.65 -11.04 6.83
CA PHE A 8 60.32 -10.44 6.78
C PHE A 8 60.46 -8.92 6.65
N LEU A 9 59.96 -8.37 5.54
CA LEU A 9 59.88 -6.92 5.29
C LEU A 9 58.52 -6.39 5.78
N PRO A 10 58.48 -5.38 6.67
CA PRO A 10 57.22 -4.78 7.09
C PRO A 10 56.69 -3.85 5.98
N PHE A 11 55.51 -4.18 5.46
CA PHE A 11 54.77 -3.37 4.51
C PHE A 11 54.02 -2.28 5.29
N CYS A 12 54.52 -1.03 5.29
CA CYS A 12 53.80 0.12 5.82
C CYS A 12 52.64 0.47 4.87
N LEU A 13 51.42 0.04 5.21
CA LEU A 13 50.19 0.52 4.58
C LEU A 13 49.94 1.96 5.04
N THR A 14 50.13 2.92 4.15
CA THR A 14 49.61 4.28 4.31
C THR A 14 48.09 4.24 4.17
N VAL A 15 47.38 4.27 5.29
CA VAL A 15 45.93 4.53 5.32
C VAL A 15 45.74 5.98 4.89
N GLY A 16 45.34 6.20 3.64
CA GLY A 16 44.94 7.51 3.16
C GLY A 16 43.69 7.96 3.91
N ALA A 17 43.80 9.02 4.69
CA ALA A 17 42.66 9.72 5.24
C ALA A 17 41.82 10.26 4.07
N ARG A 18 40.74 9.55 3.73
CA ARG A 18 39.73 10.05 2.80
C ARG A 18 39.13 11.29 3.45
N ALA A 19 39.33 12.46 2.86
CA ALA A 19 38.66 13.68 3.29
C ALA A 19 37.16 13.38 3.36
N ALA A 20 36.57 13.53 4.55
CA ALA A 20 35.14 13.36 4.71
C ALA A 20 34.46 14.38 3.80
N GLY A 21 33.66 13.89 2.84
CA GLY A 21 32.82 14.78 2.03
C GLY A 21 31.84 15.56 2.92
N PRO A 22 31.21 16.62 2.37
CA PRO A 22 30.19 17.35 3.11
C PRO A 22 29.09 16.39 3.57
N THR A 23 28.62 16.60 4.79
CA THR A 23 27.49 15.84 5.33
C THR A 23 26.20 16.26 4.62
N ILE A 24 25.21 15.39 4.55
CA ILE A 24 23.91 15.74 3.94
C ILE A 24 23.26 16.94 4.62
N ALA A 25 23.45 17.13 5.93
CA ALA A 25 22.97 18.31 6.63
C ALA A 25 23.54 19.59 6.02
N GLU A 26 24.85 19.62 5.75
CA GLU A 26 25.51 20.76 5.11
C GLU A 26 25.04 20.96 3.66
N GLN A 27 24.83 19.87 2.91
CA GLN A 27 24.30 19.95 1.55
C GLN A 27 22.85 20.48 1.52
N LEU A 28 22.03 20.09 2.50
CA LEU A 28 20.64 20.59 2.63
C LEU A 28 20.59 22.08 2.94
N ASP A 29 21.61 22.62 3.60
CA ASP A 29 21.69 24.03 3.96
C ASP A 29 22.45 24.86 2.89
N ALA A 30 22.89 24.23 1.80
CA ALA A 30 23.52 24.91 0.68
C ALA A 30 22.53 25.83 -0.07
N GLY A 31 23.05 26.95 -0.59
CA GLY A 31 22.27 27.90 -1.38
C GLY A 31 21.83 27.31 -2.73
N LEU A 32 20.59 27.63 -3.11
CA LEU A 32 19.89 27.08 -4.25
C LEU A 32 19.09 28.19 -4.94
N THR A 33 19.28 28.29 -6.25
CA THR A 33 18.43 29.09 -7.14
C THR A 33 17.90 28.19 -8.23
N ILE A 34 16.58 27.98 -8.23
CA ILE A 34 15.90 27.06 -9.15
C ILE A 34 14.54 27.61 -9.56
N ARG A 35 14.20 27.41 -10.83
CA ARG A 35 12.90 27.76 -11.41
C ARG A 35 12.33 26.52 -12.07
N LEU A 36 11.20 26.05 -11.55
CA LEU A 36 10.45 24.91 -12.07
C LEU A 36 9.10 25.44 -12.57
N GLU A 37 8.77 25.18 -13.83
CA GLU A 37 7.52 25.64 -14.45
C GLU A 37 6.75 24.45 -15.00
N GLU A 38 5.57 24.19 -14.44
CA GLU A 38 4.68 23.10 -14.84
C GLU A 38 5.38 21.72 -14.97
N MET A 39 6.36 21.47 -14.11
CA MET A 39 7.19 20.27 -14.19
C MET A 39 6.54 19.10 -13.44
N PRO A 40 6.51 17.87 -14.01
CA PRO A 40 6.12 16.67 -13.27
C PRO A 40 6.94 16.51 -11.99
N ILE A 41 6.29 16.13 -10.88
CA ILE A 41 6.89 16.12 -9.55
C ILE A 41 8.19 15.30 -9.47
N VAL A 42 8.24 14.15 -10.15
CA VAL A 42 9.43 13.29 -10.16
C VAL A 42 10.60 14.00 -10.82
N ASP A 43 10.36 14.74 -11.91
CA ASP A 43 11.38 15.49 -12.63
C ASP A 43 11.81 16.74 -11.84
N ALA A 44 10.87 17.37 -11.12
CA ALA A 44 11.16 18.47 -10.22
C ALA A 44 12.14 18.06 -9.10
N PHE A 45 11.88 16.94 -8.42
CA PHE A 45 12.81 16.43 -7.40
C PHE A 45 14.14 15.95 -7.99
N LYS A 46 14.16 15.39 -9.21
CA LYS A 46 15.41 15.06 -9.90
C LYS A 46 16.24 16.31 -10.23
N GLN A 47 15.59 17.38 -10.67
CA GLN A 47 16.28 18.64 -10.96
C GLN A 47 16.83 19.25 -9.66
N LEU A 48 16.04 19.24 -8.58
CA LEU A 48 16.48 19.66 -7.25
C LEU A 48 17.69 18.84 -6.76
N ALA A 49 17.63 17.51 -6.90
CA ALA A 49 18.70 16.58 -6.54
C ALA A 49 19.99 16.88 -7.31
N ALA A 50 19.88 17.11 -8.62
CA ALA A 50 21.02 17.44 -9.48
C ALA A 50 21.65 18.79 -9.13
N SER A 51 20.83 19.80 -8.81
CA SER A 51 21.33 21.12 -8.40
C SER A 51 21.99 21.11 -7.02
N ALA A 52 21.53 20.25 -6.11
CA ALA A 52 22.02 20.15 -4.74
C ALA A 52 23.15 19.11 -4.55
N GLU A 53 23.41 18.27 -5.56
CA GLU A 53 24.29 17.09 -5.45
C GLU A 53 23.88 16.13 -4.31
N ILE A 54 22.58 15.95 -4.10
CA ILE A 54 22.00 15.05 -3.07
C ILE A 54 21.13 13.99 -3.74
N ASN A 55 21.15 12.76 -3.23
CA ASN A 55 20.23 11.73 -3.68
C ASN A 55 18.83 11.97 -3.07
N ILE A 56 17.86 12.35 -3.90
CA ILE A 56 16.45 12.51 -3.50
C ILE A 56 15.63 11.44 -4.21
N ALA A 57 14.95 10.60 -3.44
CA ALA A 57 14.05 9.58 -3.94
C ALA A 57 12.60 9.92 -3.56
N VAL A 58 11.69 9.91 -4.53
CA VAL A 58 10.25 10.01 -4.28
C VAL A 58 9.69 8.60 -4.14
N SER A 59 9.08 8.30 -3.00
CA SER A 59 8.48 6.97 -2.77
C SER A 59 7.30 6.72 -3.72
N ASP A 60 7.11 5.45 -4.11
CA ASP A 60 5.94 5.02 -4.90
C ASP A 60 4.61 5.35 -4.19
N GLU A 61 4.63 5.37 -2.85
CA GLU A 61 3.46 5.72 -2.05
C GLU A 61 3.10 7.20 -2.20
N ALA A 62 4.10 8.10 -2.20
CA ALA A 62 3.88 9.52 -2.46
C ALA A 62 3.27 9.71 -3.85
N ILE A 63 3.86 9.09 -4.86
CA ILE A 63 3.37 9.16 -6.24
C ILE A 63 1.90 8.72 -6.30
N LYS A 64 1.56 7.55 -5.77
CA LYS A 64 0.18 7.01 -5.81
C LYS A 64 -0.84 7.85 -5.03
N ALA A 65 -0.39 8.61 -4.02
CA ALA A 65 -1.26 9.46 -3.21
C ALA A 65 -1.65 10.78 -3.91
N LEU A 66 -0.87 11.24 -4.90
CA LEU A 66 -1.08 12.55 -5.54
C LEU A 66 -2.16 12.52 -6.64
N PRO A 67 -2.89 13.63 -6.87
CA PRO A 67 -4.03 13.70 -7.80
C PRO A 67 -3.82 13.13 -9.20
N TYR A 68 -2.63 13.31 -9.78
CA TYR A 68 -2.29 12.81 -11.11
C TYR A 68 -1.11 11.85 -11.12
N GLY A 69 -0.80 11.26 -9.96
CA GLY A 69 0.35 10.39 -9.84
C GLY A 69 1.67 11.13 -10.07
N ASP A 70 2.53 10.51 -10.86
CA ASP A 70 3.82 11.04 -11.31
C ASP A 70 3.69 12.24 -12.25
N ARG A 71 2.53 12.39 -12.90
CA ARG A 71 2.18 13.52 -13.77
C ARG A 71 1.68 14.75 -13.02
N THR A 72 1.66 14.70 -11.68
CA THR A 72 1.32 15.87 -10.86
C THR A 72 2.36 16.96 -11.11
N LYS A 73 1.92 18.07 -11.69
CA LYS A 73 2.79 19.18 -12.07
C LYS A 73 2.92 20.20 -10.94
N ILE A 74 4.10 20.78 -10.80
CA ILE A 74 4.37 21.87 -9.87
C ILE A 74 5.02 23.07 -10.56
N THR A 75 4.82 24.24 -9.97
CA THR A 75 5.48 25.48 -10.37
C THR A 75 6.03 26.14 -9.12
N ILE A 76 7.35 26.36 -9.08
CA ILE A 76 8.03 26.97 -7.96
C ILE A 76 9.22 27.79 -8.45
N VAL A 77 9.43 28.96 -7.83
CA VAL A 77 10.58 29.83 -8.06
C VAL A 77 11.25 30.07 -6.74
N LEU A 78 12.49 29.61 -6.61
CA LEU A 78 13.32 29.80 -5.43
C LEU A 78 14.54 30.63 -5.85
N SER A 79 14.73 31.76 -5.16
CA SER A 79 15.88 32.64 -5.34
C SER A 79 16.58 32.75 -4.00
N ASP A 80 17.88 32.43 -3.96
CA ASP A 80 18.71 32.53 -2.76
C ASP A 80 18.15 31.74 -1.54
N ALA A 81 17.50 30.61 -1.79
CA ALA A 81 16.95 29.73 -0.75
C ALA A 81 17.92 28.60 -0.41
N THR A 82 17.72 27.88 0.70
CA THR A 82 18.45 26.62 0.93
C THR A 82 17.76 25.45 0.23
N VAL A 83 18.48 24.36 0.01
CA VAL A 83 17.88 23.11 -0.51
C VAL A 83 16.77 22.62 0.41
N ARG A 84 16.95 22.74 1.74
CA ARG A 84 15.95 22.44 2.75
C ARG A 84 14.68 23.27 2.57
N MET A 85 14.80 24.58 2.40
CA MET A 85 13.65 25.44 2.11
C MET A 85 12.95 25.05 0.80
N GLY A 86 13.72 24.63 -0.22
CA GLY A 86 13.14 24.15 -1.47
C GLY A 86 12.39 22.82 -1.32
N LEU A 87 12.94 21.89 -0.55
CA LEU A 87 12.27 20.64 -0.19
C LEU A 87 10.99 20.91 0.61
N ASP A 88 11.05 21.77 1.61
CA ASP A 88 9.89 22.15 2.43
C ASP A 88 8.81 22.80 1.57
N ALA A 89 9.19 23.74 0.69
CA ALA A 89 8.23 24.42 -0.17
C ALA A 89 7.52 23.48 -1.15
N ILE A 90 8.26 22.59 -1.82
CA ILE A 90 7.66 21.59 -2.73
C ILE A 90 6.82 20.58 -1.95
N SER A 91 7.33 20.09 -0.81
CA SER A 91 6.68 19.04 -0.04
C SER A 91 5.38 19.56 0.60
N ASN A 92 5.41 20.73 1.22
CA ASN A 92 4.25 21.33 1.88
C ASN A 92 3.12 21.65 0.89
N GLN A 93 3.44 22.10 -0.32
CA GLN A 93 2.43 22.36 -1.37
C GLN A 93 1.62 21.12 -1.74
N LEU A 94 2.20 19.93 -1.58
CA LEU A 94 1.62 18.65 -1.98
C LEU A 94 1.30 17.72 -0.80
N ALA A 95 1.29 18.26 0.42
CA ALA A 95 1.13 17.48 1.64
C ALA A 95 2.05 16.24 1.72
N LEU A 96 3.30 16.45 1.32
CA LEU A 96 4.40 15.49 1.43
C LEU A 96 5.32 15.89 2.58
N THR A 97 6.15 14.96 3.00
CA THR A 97 7.23 15.17 3.96
C THR A 97 8.46 14.40 3.47
N TYR A 98 9.61 14.61 4.10
CA TYR A 98 10.83 13.88 3.76
C TYR A 98 11.60 13.48 5.00
N ASP A 99 12.23 12.31 4.92
CA ASP A 99 13.17 11.83 5.93
C ASP A 99 14.58 11.77 5.33
N VAL A 100 15.58 12.09 6.16
CA VAL A 100 16.99 11.89 5.82
C VAL A 100 17.40 10.51 6.32
N SER A 101 17.71 9.60 5.39
CA SER A 101 18.09 8.22 5.69
C SER A 101 19.45 7.88 5.09
N GLY A 102 20.48 7.86 5.93
CA GLY A 102 21.85 7.57 5.49
C GLY A 102 22.35 8.63 4.50
N GLU A 103 22.55 8.22 3.25
CA GLU A 103 23.04 9.08 2.16
C GLU A 103 21.94 9.60 1.21
N SER A 104 20.66 9.49 1.60
CA SER A 104 19.55 9.96 0.76
C SER A 104 18.45 10.67 1.54
N VAL A 105 17.70 11.48 0.80
CA VAL A 105 16.44 12.08 1.22
C VAL A 105 15.30 11.29 0.58
N VAL A 106 14.37 10.79 1.38
CA VAL A 106 13.21 10.04 0.89
C VAL A 106 11.95 10.87 1.10
N VAL A 107 11.32 11.26 -0.01
CA VAL A 107 10.06 12.01 -0.02
C VAL A 107 8.91 11.01 0.08
N GLN A 108 8.03 11.24 1.04
CA GLN A 108 6.92 10.35 1.40
C GLN A 108 5.65 11.18 1.67
N PRO A 109 4.46 10.57 1.55
CA PRO A 109 3.23 11.28 1.88
C PRO A 109 3.12 11.55 3.39
N MET A 110 2.58 12.71 3.74
CA MET A 110 2.27 13.01 5.14
C MET A 110 1.31 11.94 5.71
N PRO A 111 1.35 11.68 7.03
CA PRO A 111 0.45 10.68 7.64
C PRO A 111 -1.03 10.91 7.30
N ALA A 112 -1.50 12.16 7.31
CA ALA A 112 -2.87 12.49 6.95
C ALA A 112 -3.22 12.18 5.49
N LEU A 113 -2.28 12.39 4.56
CA LEU A 113 -2.42 12.04 3.15
C LEU A 113 -2.49 10.51 2.96
N ARG A 114 -1.67 9.74 3.68
CA ARG A 114 -1.73 8.26 3.67
C ARG A 114 -3.07 7.71 4.11
N ARG A 115 -3.67 8.32 5.14
CA ARG A 115 -4.97 7.91 5.69
C ARG A 115 -6.14 8.06 4.71
N ILE A 116 -5.98 8.80 3.61
CA ILE A 116 -7.02 8.88 2.57
C ILE A 116 -7.25 7.49 1.92
N GLY A 117 -6.20 6.69 1.77
CA GLY A 117 -6.28 5.32 1.22
C GLY A 117 -6.57 5.24 -0.30
N ARG A 118 -6.65 6.39 -0.98
CA ARG A 118 -6.78 6.54 -2.43
C ARG A 118 -5.98 7.73 -2.92
N THR A 119 -5.96 7.93 -4.23
CA THR A 119 -5.50 9.17 -4.85
C THR A 119 -6.26 10.36 -4.28
N ALA A 120 -5.53 11.36 -3.79
CA ALA A 120 -6.10 12.59 -3.24
C ALA A 120 -6.64 13.50 -4.35
N SER A 121 -7.64 14.30 -4.02
CA SER A 121 -8.09 15.42 -4.83
C SER A 121 -7.30 16.69 -4.48
N TRP A 122 -7.33 17.69 -5.36
CA TRP A 122 -6.69 18.98 -5.06
C TRP A 122 -7.28 19.69 -3.84
N ASN A 123 -8.58 19.56 -3.59
CA ASN A 123 -9.22 20.15 -2.40
C ASN A 123 -8.71 19.51 -1.10
N GLU A 124 -8.38 18.21 -1.14
CA GLU A 124 -7.81 17.51 0.02
C GLU A 124 -6.37 17.95 0.28
N ILE A 125 -5.57 18.11 -0.79
CA ILE A 125 -4.21 18.65 -0.70
C ILE A 125 -4.24 20.08 -0.16
N ASP A 126 -5.10 20.95 -0.70
CA ASP A 126 -5.26 22.32 -0.24
C ASP A 126 -5.72 22.39 1.23
N THR A 127 -6.65 21.52 1.63
CA THR A 127 -7.04 21.38 3.04
C THR A 127 -5.85 21.02 3.92
N LEU A 128 -5.02 20.06 3.53
CA LEU A 128 -3.81 19.71 4.30
C LEU A 128 -2.81 20.86 4.36
N THR A 129 -2.57 21.55 3.24
CA THR A 129 -1.68 22.70 3.18
C THR A 129 -2.15 23.83 4.11
N GLN A 130 -3.46 24.11 4.14
CA GLN A 130 -4.05 25.11 5.04
C GLN A 130 -3.92 24.72 6.51
N LEU A 131 -4.17 23.45 6.85
CA LEU A 131 -4.00 22.95 8.22
C LEU A 131 -2.54 23.00 8.66
N HIS A 132 -1.61 22.72 7.76
CA HIS A 132 -0.17 22.79 8.05
C HIS A 132 0.34 24.23 8.19
N ALA A 133 -0.19 25.17 7.39
CA ALA A 133 0.20 26.57 7.44
C ALA A 133 -0.40 27.34 8.65
N SER A 134 -1.45 26.80 9.27
CA SER A 134 -2.15 27.43 10.38
C SER A 134 -1.64 26.92 11.72
N ASP A 135 -1.50 27.81 12.70
CA ASP A 135 -1.00 27.47 14.04
C ASP A 135 -2.14 27.14 15.02
N TRP A 136 -1.89 26.23 15.96
CA TRP A 136 -2.87 25.78 16.96
C TRP A 136 -3.00 26.70 18.20
N SER A 137 -2.18 27.74 18.33
CA SER A 137 -2.06 28.57 19.54
C SER A 137 -3.36 29.22 20.04
N ASP A 138 -4.28 29.59 19.14
CA ASP A 138 -5.60 30.12 19.51
C ASP A 138 -6.70 29.08 19.26
N THR A 139 -7.04 28.32 20.29
CA THR A 139 -8.02 27.23 20.17
C THR A 139 -9.41 27.69 19.80
N ASP A 140 -9.80 28.93 20.15
CA ASP A 140 -11.13 29.46 19.82
C ASP A 140 -11.19 29.88 18.34
N ALA A 141 -10.13 30.53 17.85
CA ALA A 141 -9.99 30.84 16.43
C ALA A 141 -9.91 29.56 15.58
N VAL A 142 -9.15 28.55 16.03
CA VAL A 142 -9.08 27.24 15.36
C VAL A 142 -10.43 26.55 15.36
N LYS A 143 -11.17 26.58 16.48
CA LYS A 143 -12.53 26.02 16.53
C LYS A 143 -13.45 26.71 15.51
N GLN A 144 -13.40 28.04 15.42
CA GLN A 144 -14.19 28.79 14.44
C GLN A 144 -13.78 28.47 13.01
N HIS A 145 -12.48 28.29 12.75
CA HIS A 145 -11.98 27.90 11.43
C HIS A 145 -12.42 26.47 11.04
N LEU A 146 -12.45 25.56 12.01
CA LEU A 146 -12.77 24.15 11.79
C LEU A 146 -14.25 23.80 11.95
N SER A 147 -15.10 24.64 12.56
CA SER A 147 -16.49 24.27 12.89
C SER A 147 -17.29 23.76 11.70
N ASP A 148 -17.10 24.41 10.54
CA ASP A 148 -17.85 24.08 9.33
C ASP A 148 -17.20 22.94 8.53
N ARG A 149 -15.94 22.62 8.82
CA ARG A 149 -15.12 21.63 8.07
C ARG A 149 -14.95 20.32 8.83
N LEU A 150 -14.91 20.35 10.15
CA LEU A 150 -14.63 19.20 11.00
C LEU A 150 -15.88 18.36 11.20
N ARG A 151 -15.76 17.05 11.01
CA ARG A 151 -16.85 16.08 11.15
C ARG A 151 -16.36 14.90 11.99
N PHE A 152 -17.09 14.57 13.04
CA PHE A 152 -16.86 13.35 13.82
C PHE A 152 -17.78 12.25 13.27
N ARG A 153 -17.21 11.15 12.79
CA ARG A 153 -17.92 9.99 12.22
C ARG A 153 -17.66 8.77 13.09
N GLY A 154 -18.71 8.04 13.48
CA GLY A 154 -18.58 6.83 14.29
C GLY A 154 -18.11 7.08 15.74
N ILE A 155 -18.19 8.33 16.22
CA ILE A 155 -17.81 8.73 17.59
C ILE A 155 -19.07 9.18 18.32
N ASP A 156 -19.34 8.58 19.48
CA ASP A 156 -20.49 8.92 20.31
C ASP A 156 -20.39 10.34 20.87
N GLY A 157 -21.49 11.10 20.79
CA GLY A 157 -21.58 12.47 21.29
C GLY A 157 -21.85 13.50 20.18
N ASP A 158 -22.21 14.72 20.58
CA ASP A 158 -22.34 15.84 19.65
C ASP A 158 -20.97 16.47 19.34
N PHE A 159 -20.96 17.42 18.40
CA PHE A 159 -19.75 18.13 17.99
C PHE A 159 -19.04 18.81 19.16
N GLU A 160 -19.79 19.49 20.04
CA GLU A 160 -19.21 20.23 21.18
C GLU A 160 -18.53 19.31 22.19
N THR A 161 -19.15 18.17 22.49
CA THR A 161 -18.61 17.16 23.39
C THR A 161 -17.32 16.56 22.81
N ASN A 162 -17.35 16.19 21.53
CA ASN A 162 -16.21 15.58 20.85
C ASN A 162 -15.05 16.57 20.65
N TRP A 163 -15.36 17.83 20.32
CA TRP A 163 -14.38 18.90 20.23
C TRP A 163 -13.68 19.15 21.57
N LYS A 164 -14.44 19.26 22.68
CA LYS A 164 -13.86 19.42 24.02
C LYS A 164 -12.96 18.24 24.39
N LYS A 165 -13.38 17.01 24.06
CA LYS A 165 -12.57 15.82 24.29
C LYS A 165 -11.25 15.89 23.50
N LEU A 166 -11.32 16.21 22.20
CA LEU A 166 -10.15 16.40 21.34
C LEU A 166 -9.20 17.48 21.89
N GLN A 167 -9.74 18.66 22.21
CA GLN A 167 -8.98 19.78 22.76
C GLN A 167 -8.30 19.42 24.08
N SER A 168 -9.00 18.72 24.98
CA SER A 168 -8.45 18.28 26.27
C SER A 168 -7.33 17.25 26.16
N ALA A 169 -7.28 16.54 25.03
CA ALA A 169 -6.26 15.54 24.74
C ALA A 169 -4.99 16.15 24.12
N ILE A 170 -5.08 17.38 23.60
CA ILE A 170 -3.95 18.13 23.04
C ILE A 170 -3.26 18.90 24.18
N ASN A 171 -1.93 18.90 24.21
CA ASN A 171 -1.18 19.69 25.17
C ASN A 171 -1.59 21.19 25.07
N PRO A 172 -2.08 21.83 26.16
CA PRO A 172 -2.54 23.22 26.11
C PRO A 172 -1.43 24.24 25.83
N LYS A 173 -0.15 23.83 25.94
CA LYS A 173 1.02 24.65 25.57
C LYS A 173 1.59 24.27 24.19
N ARG A 174 0.85 23.51 23.41
CA ARG A 174 1.28 23.13 22.06
C ARG A 174 1.27 24.37 21.17
N GLU A 175 2.43 24.64 20.59
CA GLU A 175 2.60 25.55 19.45
C GLU A 175 2.84 24.70 18.19
N GLY A 176 2.62 25.29 17.02
CA GLY A 176 2.83 24.65 15.75
C GLY A 176 1.54 24.25 15.03
N PRO A 177 1.66 23.45 13.97
CA PRO A 177 0.63 23.39 12.95
C PRO A 177 -0.59 22.57 13.39
N ILE A 178 -1.77 22.95 12.88
CA ILE A 178 -3.06 22.34 13.26
C ILE A 178 -3.08 20.84 12.96
N ASP A 179 -2.51 20.41 11.83
CA ASP A 179 -2.45 18.99 11.43
C ASP A 179 -1.72 18.11 12.47
N ALA A 180 -0.63 18.62 13.03
CA ALA A 180 0.16 17.95 14.05
C ALA A 180 -0.59 17.93 15.39
N ALA A 181 -1.30 19.00 15.74
CA ALA A 181 -2.17 19.06 16.92
C ALA A 181 -3.36 18.09 16.81
N LEU A 182 -4.02 18.04 15.65
CA LEU A 182 -5.08 17.07 15.38
C LEU A 182 -4.58 15.64 15.49
N THR A 183 -3.36 15.37 15.00
CA THR A 183 -2.75 14.04 15.11
C THR A 183 -2.52 13.66 16.58
N GLU A 184 -1.88 14.52 17.38
CA GLU A 184 -1.68 14.26 18.82
C GLU A 184 -3.01 14.01 19.55
N GLY A 185 -3.98 14.92 19.37
CA GLY A 185 -5.27 14.85 20.05
C GLY A 185 -6.08 13.61 19.66
N CYS A 186 -6.08 13.25 18.37
CA CYS A 186 -6.75 12.05 17.89
C CYS A 186 -6.09 10.79 18.45
N ASP A 187 -4.76 10.70 18.40
CA ASP A 187 -4.00 9.53 18.89
C ASP A 187 -4.29 9.30 20.38
N ALA A 188 -4.31 10.36 21.19
CA ALA A 188 -4.64 10.30 22.61
C ALA A 188 -6.10 9.87 22.89
N CYS A 189 -7.01 10.04 21.93
CA CYS A 189 -8.40 9.62 22.04
C CYS A 189 -8.71 8.24 21.44
N GLY A 190 -7.73 7.56 20.83
CA GLY A 190 -7.98 6.34 20.04
C GLY A 190 -8.69 6.62 18.71
N TRP A 191 -8.54 7.83 18.20
CA TRP A 191 -9.12 8.32 16.96
C TRP A 191 -8.04 8.56 15.92
N THR A 192 -8.47 8.88 14.71
CA THR A 192 -7.61 9.36 13.63
C THR A 192 -8.40 10.33 12.77
N TRP A 193 -7.71 11.06 11.92
CA TRP A 193 -8.33 12.02 11.02
C TRP A 193 -7.73 11.97 9.61
N TYR A 194 -8.51 12.38 8.63
CA TYR A 194 -8.09 12.53 7.23
C TYR A 194 -8.92 13.63 6.53
N PRO A 195 -8.41 14.27 5.47
CA PRO A 195 -9.18 15.22 4.68
C PRO A 195 -10.16 14.49 3.73
N GLU A 196 -11.37 15.01 3.57
CA GLU A 196 -12.38 14.54 2.63
C GLU A 196 -12.96 15.74 1.87
N GLY A 197 -12.42 16.00 0.68
CA GLY A 197 -12.64 17.28 -0.01
C GLY A 197 -12.14 18.46 0.82
N GLU A 198 -13.04 19.37 1.18
CA GLU A 198 -12.76 20.54 2.04
C GLU A 198 -12.96 20.27 3.53
N GLN A 199 -13.44 19.06 3.88
CA GLN A 199 -13.76 18.66 5.25
C GLN A 199 -12.59 17.92 5.89
N VAL A 200 -12.56 17.95 7.22
CA VAL A 200 -11.68 17.14 8.06
C VAL A 200 -12.54 16.12 8.78
N VAL A 201 -12.35 14.84 8.52
CA VAL A 201 -13.14 13.77 9.14
C VAL A 201 -12.31 13.11 10.22
N VAL A 202 -12.85 13.08 11.45
CA VAL A 202 -12.31 12.38 12.61
C VAL A 202 -13.15 11.12 12.85
N LEU A 203 -12.51 9.97 13.06
CA LEU A 203 -13.17 8.70 13.30
C LEU A 203 -12.34 7.77 14.19
N PRO A 204 -12.90 6.68 14.73
CA PRO A 204 -12.15 5.68 15.49
C PRO A 204 -11.09 4.99 14.62
N LEU A 205 -9.92 4.69 15.20
CA LEU A 205 -8.82 3.99 14.52
C LEU A 205 -9.27 2.68 13.83
N LYS A 206 -10.11 1.89 14.49
CA LYS A 206 -10.69 0.67 13.93
C LYS A 206 -11.47 0.88 12.62
N GLU A 207 -12.22 1.97 12.52
CA GLU A 207 -12.99 2.30 11.32
C GLU A 207 -12.06 2.78 10.19
N GLN A 208 -10.93 3.42 10.53
CA GLN A 208 -9.91 3.79 9.56
C GLN A 208 -9.24 2.56 8.95
N VAL A 209 -8.87 1.58 9.78
CA VAL A 209 -8.36 0.30 9.28
C VAL A 209 -9.38 -0.36 8.35
N ALA A 210 -10.65 -0.40 8.75
CA ALA A 210 -11.71 -0.95 7.92
C ALA A 210 -11.81 -0.27 6.54
N ARG A 211 -11.67 1.06 6.48
CA ARG A 211 -11.67 1.83 5.23
C ARG A 211 -10.44 1.56 4.36
N GLN A 212 -9.25 1.47 4.95
CA GLN A 212 -8.03 1.15 4.22
C GLN A 212 -8.09 -0.24 3.57
N LEU A 213 -8.80 -1.19 4.20
CA LEU A 213 -9.03 -2.51 3.62
C LEU A 213 -10.01 -2.50 2.44
N GLU A 214 -10.82 -1.46 2.25
CA GLU A 214 -11.70 -1.33 1.08
C GLU A 214 -10.95 -0.93 -0.20
N ARG A 215 -9.63 -0.67 -0.11
CA ARG A 215 -8.82 -0.32 -1.27
C ARG A 215 -8.85 -1.45 -2.31
N VAL A 216 -9.22 -1.11 -3.54
CA VAL A 216 -9.24 -2.04 -4.67
C VAL A 216 -7.82 -2.29 -5.16
N ILE A 217 -7.49 -3.57 -5.38
CA ILE A 217 -6.18 -4.05 -5.82
C ILE A 217 -6.30 -5.05 -6.97
N SER A 218 -5.24 -5.13 -7.78
CA SER A 218 -5.04 -6.18 -8.77
C SER A 218 -3.66 -6.79 -8.59
N ILE A 219 -3.59 -7.99 -8.01
CA ILE A 219 -2.35 -8.74 -7.73
C ILE A 219 -2.50 -10.22 -8.13
N LYS A 220 -1.39 -10.83 -8.52
CA LYS A 220 -1.31 -12.24 -8.90
C LYS A 220 -0.06 -12.86 -8.28
N HIS A 221 -0.27 -13.76 -7.34
CA HIS A 221 0.78 -14.55 -6.70
C HIS A 221 0.54 -16.02 -7.03
N TYR A 222 1.58 -16.74 -7.44
CA TYR A 222 1.50 -18.15 -7.83
C TYR A 222 2.55 -18.96 -7.06
N GLY A 223 2.09 -19.79 -6.13
CA GLY A 223 2.96 -20.64 -5.33
C GLY A 223 3.95 -19.87 -4.45
N GLU A 224 3.55 -18.71 -3.94
CA GLU A 224 4.37 -17.91 -3.04
C GLU A 224 4.08 -18.21 -1.57
N ALA A 225 5.05 -17.97 -0.71
CA ALA A 225 4.85 -18.14 0.73
C ALA A 225 3.75 -17.19 1.24
N LEU A 226 2.82 -17.71 2.04
CA LEU A 226 1.67 -16.94 2.53
C LEU A 226 2.10 -15.68 3.29
N ALA A 227 3.21 -15.73 4.03
CA ALA A 227 3.75 -14.55 4.73
C ALA A 227 4.13 -13.41 3.76
N SER A 228 4.67 -13.74 2.59
CA SER A 228 5.03 -12.76 1.55
C SER A 228 3.78 -12.08 1.00
N ILE A 229 2.76 -12.88 0.68
CA ILE A 229 1.47 -12.36 0.18
C ILE A 229 0.82 -11.44 1.22
N LEU A 230 0.83 -11.81 2.51
CA LEU A 230 0.30 -10.98 3.58
C LEU A 230 1.08 -9.67 3.77
N GLN A 231 2.41 -9.70 3.62
CA GLN A 231 3.25 -8.52 3.65
C GLN A 231 2.93 -7.57 2.48
N ASP A 232 2.71 -8.13 1.29
CA ASP A 232 2.32 -7.34 0.12
C ASP A 232 0.93 -6.73 0.28
N LEU A 233 -0.05 -7.49 0.76
CA LEU A 233 -1.38 -6.96 1.10
C LEU A 233 -1.29 -5.88 2.18
N SER A 234 -0.42 -6.05 3.16
CA SER A 234 -0.20 -5.07 4.23
C SER A 234 0.35 -3.76 3.67
N ARG A 235 1.34 -3.84 2.78
CA ARG A 235 1.90 -2.68 2.05
C ARG A 235 0.85 -2.01 1.17
N LEU A 236 0.01 -2.77 0.48
CA LEU A 236 -1.03 -2.23 -0.38
C LEU A 236 -2.15 -1.54 0.41
N ALA A 237 -2.57 -2.11 1.54
CA ALA A 237 -3.55 -1.47 2.44
C ALA A 237 -2.98 -0.27 3.20
N GLY A 238 -1.66 -0.24 3.44
CA GLY A 238 -1.07 0.68 4.41
C GLY A 238 -1.48 0.35 5.85
N VAL A 239 -1.74 -0.93 6.13
CA VAL A 239 -2.15 -1.46 7.43
C VAL A 239 -1.33 -2.73 7.72
N PRO A 240 -0.69 -2.87 8.88
CA PRO A 240 -0.07 -4.12 9.31
C PRO A 240 -1.06 -5.30 9.28
N ILE A 241 -0.68 -6.38 8.59
CA ILE A 241 -1.41 -7.64 8.61
C ILE A 241 -0.52 -8.69 9.27
N GLU A 242 -0.93 -9.14 10.45
CA GLU A 242 -0.15 -10.07 11.27
C GLU A 242 -0.88 -11.41 11.40
N MET A 243 -0.12 -12.50 11.41
CA MET A 243 -0.63 -13.82 11.77
C MET A 243 -0.22 -14.16 13.19
N LYS A 244 -1.20 -14.47 14.05
CA LYS A 244 -0.90 -14.88 15.42
C LYS A 244 -0.10 -16.19 15.40
N GLY A 245 0.92 -16.31 16.25
CA GLY A 245 1.82 -17.47 16.27
C GLY A 245 1.10 -18.83 16.39
N SER A 246 -0.02 -18.89 17.12
CA SER A 246 -0.85 -20.10 17.19
C SER A 246 -1.45 -20.47 15.84
N ALA A 247 -1.96 -19.49 15.08
CA ALA A 247 -2.51 -19.70 13.75
C ALA A 247 -1.42 -20.15 12.77
N ALA A 248 -0.27 -19.47 12.80
CA ALA A 248 0.89 -19.81 11.97
C ALA A 248 1.36 -21.25 12.24
N SER A 249 1.43 -21.68 13.50
CA SER A 249 1.88 -23.04 13.84
C SER A 249 0.96 -24.13 13.28
N THR A 250 -0.35 -23.88 13.22
CA THR A 250 -1.37 -24.87 12.82
C THR A 250 -1.59 -25.00 11.32
N LEU A 251 -1.08 -24.06 10.51
CA LEU A 251 -1.26 -24.14 9.06
C LEU A 251 -0.54 -25.36 8.46
N PRO A 252 -1.14 -26.04 7.46
CA PRO A 252 -0.44 -27.03 6.65
C PRO A 252 0.83 -26.44 6.03
N LEU A 253 1.90 -27.24 5.91
CA LEU A 253 3.18 -26.78 5.36
C LEU A 253 3.01 -26.26 3.93
N GLU A 254 2.15 -26.92 3.15
CA GLU A 254 1.85 -26.55 1.77
C GLU A 254 1.27 -25.14 1.68
N VAL A 255 0.38 -24.76 2.61
CA VAL A 255 -0.23 -23.42 2.66
C VAL A 255 0.79 -22.36 3.08
N LYS A 256 1.75 -22.72 3.95
CA LYS A 256 2.80 -21.79 4.39
C LYS A 256 3.77 -21.46 3.27
N GLU A 257 4.19 -22.48 2.54
CA GLU A 257 5.28 -22.38 1.55
C GLU A 257 4.76 -22.00 0.15
N SER A 258 3.55 -22.44 -0.22
CA SER A 258 3.02 -22.27 -1.57
C SER A 258 1.52 -21.96 -1.55
N PHE A 259 1.19 -20.68 -1.65
CA PHE A 259 -0.16 -20.17 -1.77
C PHE A 259 -0.34 -19.44 -3.11
N THR A 260 -1.52 -19.59 -3.70
CA THR A 260 -1.89 -18.90 -4.94
C THR A 260 -3.03 -17.95 -4.64
N LEU A 261 -2.80 -16.66 -4.92
CA LEU A 261 -3.81 -15.60 -4.79
C LEU A 261 -3.92 -14.87 -6.12
N VAL A 262 -5.12 -14.87 -6.69
CA VAL A 262 -5.46 -14.07 -7.87
C VAL A 262 -6.58 -13.13 -7.46
N ALA A 263 -6.23 -11.87 -7.27
CA ALA A 263 -7.13 -10.80 -6.88
C ALA A 263 -7.10 -9.77 -8.01
N ASP A 264 -8.20 -9.58 -8.73
CA ASP A 264 -8.27 -8.60 -9.83
C ASP A 264 -9.49 -7.71 -9.65
N GLY A 265 -9.25 -6.43 -9.35
CA GLY A 265 -10.31 -5.47 -9.06
C GLY A 265 -11.11 -5.76 -7.78
N VAL A 266 -10.52 -6.48 -6.82
CA VAL A 266 -11.14 -6.80 -5.52
C VAL A 266 -10.56 -5.94 -4.40
N SER A 267 -11.28 -5.76 -3.30
CA SER A 267 -10.73 -5.04 -2.15
C SER A 267 -9.66 -5.85 -1.41
N VAL A 268 -8.75 -5.19 -0.68
CA VAL A 268 -7.81 -5.89 0.21
C VAL A 268 -8.58 -6.74 1.24
N ARG A 269 -9.72 -6.26 1.74
CA ARG A 269 -10.61 -7.02 2.62
C ARG A 269 -11.04 -8.34 1.98
N GLU A 270 -11.51 -8.29 0.73
CA GLU A 270 -11.93 -9.48 -0.01
C GLU A 270 -10.76 -10.44 -0.27
N ALA A 271 -9.58 -9.93 -0.59
CA ALA A 271 -8.37 -10.73 -0.74
C ALA A 271 -7.99 -11.44 0.58
N ILE A 272 -8.04 -10.73 1.71
CA ILE A 272 -7.85 -11.33 3.04
C ILE A 272 -8.93 -12.38 3.32
N ALA A 273 -10.19 -12.09 2.99
CA ALA A 273 -11.29 -13.03 3.17
C ALA A 273 -11.05 -14.34 2.39
N GLN A 274 -10.56 -14.25 1.14
CA GLN A 274 -10.19 -15.43 0.33
C GLN A 274 -9.06 -16.23 0.97
N ILE A 275 -8.01 -15.56 1.46
CA ILE A 275 -6.91 -16.20 2.20
C ILE A 275 -7.45 -16.93 3.43
N THR A 276 -8.26 -16.24 4.24
CA THR A 276 -8.78 -16.80 5.49
C THR A 276 -9.67 -18.01 5.24
N LEU A 277 -10.50 -17.97 4.20
CA LEU A 277 -11.33 -19.10 3.80
C LEU A 277 -10.49 -20.31 3.35
N ALA A 278 -9.46 -20.08 2.52
CA ALA A 278 -8.61 -21.15 2.00
C ALA A 278 -7.71 -21.77 3.08
N ALA A 279 -7.27 -20.96 4.04
CA ALA A 279 -6.33 -21.35 5.10
C ALA A 279 -7.01 -21.75 6.43
N ASP A 280 -8.35 -21.78 6.49
CA ASP A 280 -9.14 -22.03 7.71
C ASP A 280 -8.78 -21.08 8.87
N LEU A 281 -8.65 -19.80 8.53
CA LEU A 281 -8.39 -18.70 9.45
C LEU A 281 -9.63 -17.81 9.57
N GLU A 282 -9.62 -16.96 10.59
CA GLU A 282 -10.48 -15.80 10.71
C GLU A 282 -9.60 -14.55 10.86
N TYR A 283 -10.11 -13.37 10.53
CA TYR A 283 -9.39 -12.12 10.76
C TYR A 283 -10.16 -11.19 11.69
N VAL A 284 -9.42 -10.49 12.54
CA VAL A 284 -9.96 -9.51 13.50
C VAL A 284 -9.32 -8.16 13.22
N ILE A 285 -10.14 -7.16 12.95
CA ILE A 285 -9.70 -5.77 12.82
C ILE A 285 -9.51 -5.18 14.22
N ARG A 286 -8.29 -4.72 14.50
CA ARG A 286 -7.90 -3.94 15.67
C ARG A 286 -7.75 -2.47 15.27
N ASP A 287 -7.38 -1.64 16.24
CA ASP A 287 -7.27 -0.20 16.03
C ASP A 287 -6.18 0.15 15.02
N ASP A 288 -5.05 -0.56 15.03
CA ASP A 288 -3.87 -0.27 14.21
C ASP A 288 -3.52 -1.37 13.20
N LYS A 289 -4.19 -2.53 13.25
CA LYS A 289 -3.80 -3.69 12.45
C LYS A 289 -4.90 -4.72 12.22
N VAL A 290 -4.63 -5.64 11.31
CA VAL A 290 -5.42 -6.86 11.10
C VAL A 290 -4.67 -8.05 11.68
N ILE A 291 -5.34 -8.84 12.52
CA ILE A 291 -4.79 -10.06 13.10
C ILE A 291 -5.51 -11.27 12.52
N LEU A 292 -4.76 -12.17 11.89
CA LEU A 292 -5.22 -13.49 11.47
C LEU A 292 -5.10 -14.47 12.64
N VAL A 293 -6.23 -15.09 12.98
CA VAL A 293 -6.36 -16.08 14.04
C VAL A 293 -6.90 -17.38 13.45
N ARG A 294 -6.74 -18.49 14.18
CA ARG A 294 -7.38 -19.74 13.80
C ARG A 294 -8.89 -19.59 13.96
N SER A 295 -9.65 -20.15 13.03
CA SER A 295 -11.09 -20.27 13.17
C SER A 295 -11.41 -21.20 14.35
N ASP A 296 -12.09 -20.68 15.37
CA ASP A 296 -12.60 -21.48 16.50
C ASP A 296 -13.90 -22.23 16.13
N ARG A 297 -14.30 -22.19 14.85
CA ARG A 297 -15.48 -22.89 14.36
C ARG A 297 -15.25 -24.40 14.44
N VAL A 298 -15.67 -24.98 15.57
CA VAL A 298 -15.90 -26.42 15.76
C VAL A 298 -17.18 -26.80 15.00
N GLY A 299 -17.18 -26.57 13.68
CA GLY A 299 -18.12 -27.20 12.78
C GLY A 299 -17.50 -28.48 12.21
N PRO A 300 -18.30 -29.47 11.77
CA PRO A 300 -17.77 -30.44 10.82
C PRO A 300 -17.08 -29.62 9.72
N PRO A 301 -15.87 -30.01 9.27
CA PRO A 301 -15.16 -29.25 8.24
C PRO A 301 -16.17 -29.03 7.14
N THR A 302 -16.62 -27.78 6.97
CA THR A 302 -17.45 -27.40 5.82
C THR A 302 -16.61 -27.90 4.68
N GLU A 303 -17.05 -29.00 4.04
CA GLU A 303 -16.28 -29.75 3.07
C GLU A 303 -15.52 -28.71 2.31
N ARG A 304 -14.19 -28.66 2.51
CA ARG A 304 -13.36 -27.60 1.96
C ARG A 304 -13.92 -27.45 0.58
N ARG A 305 -14.58 -26.33 0.30
CA ARG A 305 -15.07 -26.04 -1.04
C ARG A 305 -13.77 -25.87 -1.77
N ARG A 306 -13.17 -27.02 -2.12
CA ARG A 306 -12.06 -27.10 -3.04
C ARG A 306 -12.61 -26.22 -4.13
N TRP A 307 -11.84 -25.23 -4.51
CA TRP A 307 -12.01 -24.64 -5.82
C TRP A 307 -11.72 -25.71 -6.90
N ASN A 308 -12.30 -26.91 -6.77
CA ASN A 308 -12.77 -27.80 -7.82
C ASN A 308 -13.91 -27.12 -8.60
N ASN A 309 -14.01 -25.80 -8.59
CA ASN A 309 -14.81 -25.10 -9.57
C ASN A 309 -14.01 -25.04 -10.87
N ALA A 310 -13.77 -26.24 -11.42
CA ALA A 310 -12.99 -26.45 -12.60
C ALA A 310 -13.59 -25.62 -13.73
N ILE A 311 -12.74 -25.02 -14.56
CA ILE A 311 -13.21 -24.39 -15.79
C ILE A 311 -13.69 -25.54 -16.69
N VAL A 312 -15.00 -25.60 -16.90
CA VAL A 312 -15.68 -26.65 -17.67
C VAL A 312 -15.94 -26.22 -19.11
N GLY A 313 -15.82 -24.93 -19.41
CA GLY A 313 -15.93 -24.39 -20.75
C GLY A 313 -15.38 -22.97 -20.85
N ALA A 314 -15.20 -22.50 -22.08
CA ALA A 314 -14.89 -21.11 -22.36
C ALA A 314 -15.73 -20.64 -23.55
N VAL A 315 -16.42 -19.51 -23.39
CA VAL A 315 -17.08 -18.81 -24.49
C VAL A 315 -16.10 -17.76 -24.98
N ARG A 316 -15.69 -17.89 -26.25
CA ARG A 316 -14.81 -16.93 -26.92
C ARG A 316 -15.64 -16.07 -27.86
N VAL A 317 -15.74 -14.77 -27.58
CA VAL A 317 -16.41 -13.83 -28.49
C VAL A 317 -15.33 -12.91 -29.09
N PRO A 318 -15.12 -12.96 -30.41
CA PRO A 318 -14.22 -12.02 -31.07
C PRO A 318 -14.84 -10.61 -31.05
N SER A 319 -14.01 -9.57 -30.94
CA SER A 319 -14.47 -8.20 -31.12
C SER A 319 -14.87 -7.93 -32.57
N GLN A 320 -15.72 -6.91 -32.80
CA GLN A 320 -16.19 -6.58 -34.16
C GLN A 320 -15.03 -6.27 -35.12
N ASP A 321 -13.94 -5.71 -34.60
CA ASP A 321 -12.75 -5.36 -35.38
C ASP A 321 -11.74 -6.51 -35.48
N GLY A 322 -12.01 -7.67 -34.86
CA GLY A 322 -11.12 -8.83 -34.82
C GLY A 322 -9.82 -8.64 -34.04
N GLY A 323 -9.58 -7.44 -33.49
CA GLY A 323 -8.33 -7.08 -32.81
C GLY A 323 -8.13 -7.72 -31.44
N PHE A 324 -9.19 -8.23 -30.81
CA PHE A 324 -9.11 -8.92 -29.52
C PHE A 324 -10.28 -9.91 -29.36
N THR A 325 -10.12 -10.85 -28.42
CA THR A 325 -11.14 -11.86 -28.08
C THR A 325 -11.45 -11.75 -26.60
N TYR A 326 -12.73 -11.76 -26.25
CA TYR A 326 -13.18 -11.89 -24.88
C TYR A 326 -13.37 -13.37 -24.55
N ASP A 327 -12.69 -13.83 -23.49
CA ASP A 327 -12.82 -15.19 -22.98
C ASP A 327 -13.63 -15.17 -21.69
N TRP A 328 -14.85 -15.73 -21.71
CA TRP A 328 -15.62 -16.02 -20.50
C TRP A 328 -15.45 -17.48 -20.13
N PHE A 329 -14.86 -17.72 -18.97
CA PHE A 329 -14.71 -19.07 -18.43
C PHE A 329 -15.99 -19.47 -17.71
N ILE A 330 -16.60 -20.56 -18.16
CA ILE A 330 -17.70 -21.22 -17.46
C ILE A 330 -17.07 -22.21 -16.49
N ARG A 331 -17.42 -22.09 -15.22
CA ARG A 331 -16.96 -22.99 -14.17
C ARG A 331 -18.05 -23.98 -13.81
N GLU A 332 -17.68 -25.09 -13.19
CA GLU A 332 -18.60 -26.16 -12.82
C GLU A 332 -19.79 -25.69 -11.97
N SER A 333 -19.58 -24.69 -11.09
CA SER A 333 -20.61 -24.08 -10.26
C SER A 333 -21.60 -23.20 -11.02
N ASP A 334 -21.23 -22.77 -12.22
CA ASP A 334 -22.10 -21.93 -13.06
C ASP A 334 -23.13 -22.79 -13.80
N LEU A 335 -22.98 -24.12 -13.76
CA LEU A 335 -23.90 -25.08 -14.33
C LEU A 335 -24.90 -25.56 -13.27
N THR A 336 -26.15 -25.75 -13.71
CA THR A 336 -27.13 -26.51 -12.93
C THR A 336 -26.69 -27.98 -12.80
N PRO A 337 -27.17 -28.73 -11.79
CA PRO A 337 -26.84 -30.15 -11.64
C PRO A 337 -27.16 -30.98 -12.89
N GLU A 338 -28.26 -30.68 -13.58
CA GLU A 338 -28.65 -31.35 -14.82
C GLU A 338 -27.67 -31.07 -15.97
N GLU A 339 -27.24 -29.82 -16.13
CA GLU A 339 -26.25 -29.42 -17.13
C GLU A 339 -24.88 -30.06 -16.85
N ASN A 340 -24.49 -30.13 -15.58
CA ASN A 340 -23.23 -30.75 -15.20
C ASN A 340 -23.24 -32.26 -15.47
N ALA A 341 -24.34 -32.96 -15.18
CA ALA A 341 -24.51 -34.37 -15.52
C ALA A 341 -24.46 -34.61 -17.04
N LYS A 342 -25.10 -33.73 -17.82
CA LYS A 342 -25.06 -33.79 -19.29
C LYS A 342 -23.63 -33.57 -19.82
N ARG A 343 -22.90 -32.60 -19.26
CA ARG A 343 -21.49 -32.35 -19.58
C ARG A 343 -20.64 -33.59 -19.31
N GLU A 344 -20.77 -34.20 -18.13
CA GLU A 344 -20.00 -35.40 -17.78
C GLU A 344 -20.25 -36.55 -18.74
N LEU A 345 -21.49 -36.73 -19.18
CA LEU A 345 -21.84 -37.73 -20.20
C LEU A 345 -21.16 -37.41 -21.55
N GLN A 346 -21.26 -36.17 -22.02
CA GLN A 346 -20.64 -35.74 -23.28
C GLN A 346 -19.11 -35.87 -23.25
N VAL A 347 -18.47 -35.57 -22.12
CA VAL A 347 -17.02 -35.74 -21.96
C VAL A 347 -16.64 -37.22 -22.03
N LYS A 348 -17.41 -38.12 -21.40
CA LYS A 348 -17.18 -39.56 -21.50
C LYS A 348 -17.31 -40.06 -22.93
N GLU A 349 -18.38 -39.68 -23.63
CA GLU A 349 -18.61 -40.03 -25.04
C GLU A 349 -17.48 -39.53 -25.94
N ALA A 350 -17.03 -38.28 -25.75
CA ALA A 350 -15.93 -37.70 -26.51
C ALA A 350 -14.61 -38.45 -26.26
N ILE A 351 -14.30 -38.81 -25.01
CA ILE A 351 -13.11 -39.59 -24.67
C ILE A 351 -13.14 -40.97 -25.34
N GLU A 352 -14.29 -41.65 -25.35
CA GLU A 352 -14.44 -42.94 -26.02
C GLU A 352 -14.28 -42.83 -27.54
N ALA A 353 -14.86 -41.79 -28.16
CA ALA A 353 -14.67 -41.50 -29.58
C ALA A 353 -13.20 -41.25 -29.92
N MET A 354 -12.50 -40.41 -29.13
CA MET A 354 -11.06 -40.14 -29.31
C MET A 354 -10.21 -41.41 -29.18
N LYS A 355 -10.51 -42.28 -28.20
CA LYS A 355 -9.82 -43.57 -28.04
C LYS A 355 -10.00 -44.47 -29.27
N LYS A 356 -11.22 -44.51 -29.83
CA LYS A 356 -11.52 -45.31 -31.03
C LYS A 356 -10.77 -44.81 -32.26
N ASP A 357 -10.67 -43.50 -32.44
CA ASP A 357 -9.96 -42.93 -33.58
C ASP A 357 -8.44 -43.07 -33.44
N LEU A 358 -7.89 -42.92 -32.23
CA LEU A 358 -6.48 -43.19 -31.96
C LEU A 358 -6.10 -44.65 -32.25
N ALA A 359 -6.95 -45.60 -31.90
CA ALA A 359 -6.73 -47.01 -32.18
C ALA A 359 -6.67 -47.35 -33.68
N LYS A 360 -7.33 -46.56 -34.54
CA LYS A 360 -7.24 -46.72 -36.01
C LYS A 360 -5.92 -46.20 -36.57
N VAL A 361 -5.32 -45.20 -35.94
CA VAL A 361 -4.06 -44.58 -36.39
C VAL A 361 -2.84 -45.46 -36.02
N THR A 362 -2.97 -46.37 -35.05
CA THR A 362 -1.84 -47.15 -34.51
C THR A 362 -1.54 -48.48 -35.23
N LEU A 363 -2.24 -48.80 -36.32
CA LEU A 363 -1.93 -49.97 -37.14
C LEU A 363 -1.33 -49.53 -38.49
N PRO A 364 -0.01 -49.34 -38.61
CA PRO A 364 0.62 -49.45 -39.91
C PRO A 364 0.49 -50.91 -40.37
N GLU A 365 -0.14 -51.12 -41.53
CA GLU A 365 -0.02 -52.40 -42.23
C GLU A 365 1.46 -52.63 -42.51
N GLU A 366 2.08 -53.57 -41.79
CA GLU A 366 3.33 -54.19 -42.23
C GLU A 366 3.03 -54.90 -43.56
N ASN A 367 3.32 -54.22 -44.66
CA ASN A 367 3.47 -54.79 -45.99
C ASN A 367 4.88 -54.54 -46.49
#